data_AF-A0A820VVG6-F1
#
_entry.id   AF-A0A820VVG6-F1
#
_cell.length_a   1.000
_cell.length_b   1.000
_cell.length_c   1.000
_cell.angle_alpha   90.00
_cell.angle_beta   90.00
_cell.angle_gamma   90.00
#
_symmetry.space_group_name_H-M   'P 1'
#
loop_
_entity.id
_entity.type
_entity.pdbx_description
1 polymer ?
#
loop_
_entity_poly.entity_id
_entity_poly.type
_entity_poly.pdbx_seq_one_letter_code
_entity_poly.pdbx_strand_id
1 'polypeptide(L)'
;SSLQTPWYVLAGNHDHLGNVSAQIEYSKISKRWNFPDYFYTFSLWQSDKQKKLVDFIMLDTVILCGGGNSSDWEHTPLKGPDNSYLAEAYWQWVEEQFRQSTAPYLIVSGHFPVYSVAEHGPTKCLVDRLRPLLHQYRVTAYLCGHDHNLQHLADDADGIHMDYFVVGAGNIVQNNHDHAGDVPAGSLKYFWGGAIVLGGFGLIEVNSTQMTFSFIEHSEKTLYQTTLNPRS
;
A
#
# COMPACT_ATOMS: atom_id res chain seq x y z
N SER A 1 -20.08 8.06 17.62
CA SER A 1 -19.90 6.60 17.76
C SER A 1 -18.97 6.12 16.65
N SER A 2 -17.66 6.19 16.87
CA SER A 2 -16.60 5.85 15.89
C SER A 2 -16.20 4.36 15.89
N LEU A 3 -16.78 3.55 16.80
CA LEU A 3 -16.40 2.15 17.03
C LEU A 3 -16.84 1.18 15.92
N GLN A 4 -17.65 1.63 14.96
CA GLN A 4 -18.26 0.78 13.91
C GLN A 4 -17.82 1.15 12.48
N THR A 5 -16.76 1.95 12.33
CA THR A 5 -16.17 2.24 11.01
C THR A 5 -15.64 0.93 10.39
N PRO A 6 -15.91 0.64 9.10
CA PRO A 6 -15.41 -0.56 8.43
C PRO A 6 -13.89 -0.49 8.19
N TRP A 7 -13.23 -1.63 8.35
CA TRP A 7 -11.81 -1.87 8.12
C TRP A 7 -11.70 -2.78 6.91
N TYR A 8 -10.93 -2.36 5.90
CA TYR A 8 -10.59 -3.16 4.72
C TYR A 8 -9.15 -3.61 4.89
N VAL A 9 -8.94 -4.91 5.04
CA VAL A 9 -7.68 -5.49 5.52
C VAL A 9 -7.00 -6.29 4.41
N LEU A 10 -5.66 -6.29 4.40
CA LEU A 10 -4.82 -7.19 3.61
C LEU A 10 -3.75 -7.79 4.53
N ALA A 11 -3.14 -8.89 4.13
CA ALA A 11 -2.14 -9.59 4.93
C ALA A 11 -0.71 -9.11 4.62
N GLY A 12 0.14 -9.12 5.65
CA GLY A 12 1.59 -9.00 5.55
C GLY A 12 2.32 -10.32 5.78
N ASN A 13 3.64 -10.31 5.71
CA ASN A 13 4.47 -11.51 5.87
C ASN A 13 4.29 -12.18 7.24
N HIS A 14 4.14 -11.40 8.31
CA HIS A 14 3.86 -11.93 9.64
C HIS A 14 2.51 -12.66 9.74
N ASP A 15 1.51 -12.25 8.98
CA ASP A 15 0.21 -12.95 8.93
C ASP A 15 0.33 -14.30 8.24
N HIS A 16 1.19 -14.39 7.21
CA HIS A 16 1.50 -15.61 6.46
C HIS A 16 2.34 -16.62 7.26
N LEU A 17 3.08 -16.18 8.28
CA LEU A 17 3.67 -17.10 9.27
C LEU A 17 2.61 -17.81 10.12
N GLY A 18 1.39 -17.24 10.18
CA GLY A 18 0.24 -17.76 10.90
C GLY A 18 -0.79 -18.41 9.97
N ASN A 19 -2.04 -17.97 10.06
CA ASN A 19 -3.15 -18.49 9.27
C ASN A 19 -4.00 -17.35 8.70
N VAL A 20 -3.63 -16.86 7.52
CA VAL A 20 -4.35 -15.78 6.83
C VAL A 20 -5.80 -16.18 6.52
N SER A 21 -6.06 -17.44 6.17
CA SER A 21 -7.42 -17.93 5.96
C SER A 21 -8.31 -17.75 7.20
N ALA A 22 -7.77 -17.88 8.42
CA ALA A 22 -8.52 -17.59 9.64
C ALA A 22 -8.88 -16.09 9.75
N GLN A 23 -8.01 -15.19 9.31
CA GLN A 23 -8.28 -13.75 9.27
C GLN A 23 -9.35 -13.40 8.22
N ILE A 24 -9.34 -14.08 7.07
CA ILE A 24 -10.40 -13.96 6.05
C ILE A 24 -11.74 -14.43 6.64
N GLU A 25 -11.76 -15.62 7.25
CA GLU A 25 -12.96 -16.20 7.87
C GLU A 25 -13.51 -15.35 9.03
N TYR A 26 -12.65 -14.58 9.71
CA TYR A 26 -13.07 -13.64 10.75
C TYR A 26 -14.02 -12.55 10.23
N SER A 27 -14.03 -12.27 8.92
CA SER A 27 -15.02 -11.38 8.27
C SER A 27 -16.47 -11.85 8.48
N LYS A 28 -16.69 -13.15 8.71
CA LYS A 28 -18.03 -13.72 9.00
C LYS A 28 -18.46 -13.47 10.45
N ILE A 29 -17.53 -13.10 11.32
CA ILE A 29 -17.77 -12.87 12.75
C ILE A 29 -17.93 -11.37 13.04
N SER A 30 -17.05 -10.54 12.48
CA SER A 30 -17.00 -9.10 12.79
C SER A 30 -17.46 -8.25 11.62
N LYS A 31 -18.58 -7.53 11.79
CA LYS A 31 -19.16 -6.66 10.74
C LYS A 31 -18.25 -5.53 10.28
N ARG A 32 -17.32 -5.09 11.13
CA ARG A 32 -16.35 -4.04 10.78
C ARG A 32 -15.14 -4.60 10.05
N TRP A 33 -14.93 -5.92 10.03
CA TRP A 33 -13.76 -6.54 9.43
C TRP A 33 -14.10 -7.02 8.02
N ASN A 34 -13.49 -6.39 7.01
CA ASN A 34 -13.68 -6.73 5.61
C ASN A 34 -12.34 -7.23 5.05
N PHE A 35 -12.18 -8.55 5.07
CA PHE A 35 -11.08 -9.24 4.40
C PHE A 35 -11.65 -10.44 3.63
N PRO A 36 -12.28 -10.20 2.47
CA PRO A 36 -13.07 -11.23 1.78
C PRO A 36 -12.22 -12.30 1.09
N ASP A 37 -11.00 -11.95 0.67
CA ASP A 37 -10.04 -12.84 0.01
C ASP A 37 -8.64 -12.19 0.08
N TYR A 38 -7.59 -12.92 -0.30
CA TYR A 38 -6.20 -12.46 -0.38
C TYR A 38 -6.04 -11.25 -1.32
N PHE A 39 -6.78 -11.25 -2.42
CA PHE A 39 -6.82 -10.17 -3.40
C PHE A 39 -8.27 -9.78 -3.64
N TYR A 40 -8.59 -8.49 -3.53
CA TYR A 40 -9.95 -8.02 -3.74
C TYR A 40 -9.98 -6.54 -4.09
N THR A 41 -11.14 -6.10 -4.57
CA THR A 41 -11.38 -4.70 -4.91
C THR A 41 -12.62 -4.17 -4.18
N PHE A 42 -12.65 -2.87 -3.95
CA PHE A 42 -13.85 -2.17 -3.52
C PHE A 42 -13.83 -0.73 -4.02
N SER A 43 -14.97 -0.06 -3.96
CA SER A 43 -15.10 1.32 -4.46
C SER A 43 -15.75 2.21 -3.42
N LEU A 44 -15.24 3.44 -3.31
CA LEU A 44 -15.96 4.54 -2.69
C LEU A 44 -16.76 5.29 -3.75
N TRP A 45 -18.00 5.61 -3.41
CA TRP A 45 -18.95 6.26 -4.31
C TRP A 45 -19.27 7.66 -3.79
N GLN A 46 -19.65 8.55 -4.70
CA GLN A 46 -20.25 9.83 -4.33
C GLN A 46 -21.53 9.59 -3.51
N SER A 47 -21.96 10.60 -2.74
CA SER A 47 -23.11 10.48 -1.83
C SER A 47 -24.42 10.08 -2.53
N ASP A 48 -24.58 10.43 -3.81
CA ASP A 48 -25.73 10.06 -4.65
C ASP A 48 -25.65 8.62 -5.20
N LYS A 49 -24.53 7.93 -4.98
CA LYS A 49 -24.17 6.58 -5.47
C LYS A 49 -24.25 6.42 -6.99
N GLN A 50 -24.23 7.52 -7.75
CA GLN A 50 -24.30 7.47 -9.22
C GLN A 50 -22.92 7.33 -9.84
N LYS A 51 -21.88 7.82 -9.16
CA LYS A 51 -20.51 7.83 -9.69
C LYS A 51 -19.51 7.30 -8.68
N LYS A 52 -18.59 6.46 -9.16
CA LYS A 52 -17.41 6.05 -8.40
C LYS A 52 -16.51 7.26 -8.19
N LEU A 53 -15.95 7.37 -6.99
CA LEU A 53 -14.97 8.37 -6.62
C LEU A 53 -13.57 7.75 -6.57
N VAL A 54 -13.43 6.60 -5.91
CA VAL A 54 -12.15 5.92 -5.77
C VAL A 54 -12.38 4.42 -5.94
N ASP A 55 -11.58 3.78 -6.79
CA ASP A 55 -11.42 2.33 -6.78
C ASP A 55 -10.19 1.96 -5.95
N PHE A 56 -10.32 0.90 -5.16
CA PHE A 56 -9.24 0.31 -4.37
C PHE A 56 -8.96 -1.10 -4.87
N ILE A 57 -7.68 -1.42 -5.00
CA ILE A 57 -7.20 -2.78 -5.30
C ILE A 57 -6.25 -3.19 -4.19
N MET A 58 -6.65 -4.23 -3.45
CA MET A 58 -5.94 -4.77 -2.30
C MET A 58 -5.17 -6.01 -2.74
N LEU A 59 -3.86 -6.00 -2.52
CA LEU A 59 -2.93 -7.02 -3.00
C LEU A 59 -2.29 -7.77 -1.84
N ASP A 60 -2.20 -9.09 -1.96
CA ASP A 60 -1.32 -9.89 -1.13
C ASP A 60 0.08 -9.96 -1.75
N THR A 61 0.98 -9.08 -1.30
CA THR A 61 2.34 -9.00 -1.86
C THR A 61 3.20 -10.19 -1.48
N VAL A 62 2.82 -10.97 -0.45
CA VAL A 62 3.53 -12.19 -0.04
C VAL A 62 3.25 -13.31 -1.02
N ILE A 63 1.99 -13.47 -1.47
CA ILE A 63 1.65 -14.41 -2.54
C ILE A 63 2.36 -14.04 -3.85
N LEU A 64 2.49 -12.74 -4.17
CA LEU A 64 3.13 -12.30 -5.40
C LEU A 64 4.65 -12.48 -5.41
N CYS A 65 5.30 -12.18 -4.27
CA CYS A 65 6.76 -12.00 -4.22
C CYS A 65 7.49 -12.95 -3.25
N GLY A 66 6.76 -13.70 -2.42
CA GLY A 66 7.32 -14.54 -1.36
C GLY A 66 7.50 -13.80 -0.04
N GLY A 67 8.14 -14.45 0.93
CA GLY A 67 8.47 -13.85 2.23
C GLY A 67 7.65 -14.36 3.42
N GLY A 68 6.65 -15.22 3.18
CA GLY A 68 5.84 -15.82 4.25
C GLY A 68 6.60 -16.81 5.14
N ASN A 69 7.85 -17.15 4.78
CA ASN A 69 8.71 -18.09 5.51
C ASN A 69 10.10 -17.49 5.84
N SER A 70 10.34 -16.21 5.55
CA SER A 70 11.60 -15.52 5.88
C SER A 70 11.51 -14.87 7.26
N SER A 71 12.62 -14.87 8.01
CA SER A 71 12.69 -14.05 9.21
C SER A 71 12.93 -12.60 8.80
N ASP A 72 12.05 -11.69 9.22
CA ASP A 72 12.14 -10.26 8.89
C ASP A 72 13.45 -9.63 9.39
N TRP A 73 13.95 -10.13 10.52
CA TRP A 73 15.16 -9.64 11.19
C TRP A 73 16.45 -9.87 10.40
N GLU A 74 16.44 -10.77 9.42
CA GLU A 74 17.62 -11.06 8.59
C GLU A 74 17.67 -10.16 7.33
N HIS A 75 16.67 -9.31 7.08
CA HIS A 75 16.55 -8.44 5.90
C HIS A 75 16.93 -9.15 4.59
N THR A 76 16.58 -10.44 4.50
CA THR A 76 17.01 -11.27 3.37
C THR A 76 16.18 -10.96 2.12
N PRO A 77 16.81 -10.90 0.94
CA PRO A 77 16.07 -10.71 -0.30
C PRO A 77 15.00 -11.79 -0.48
N LEU A 78 13.80 -11.38 -0.92
CA LEU A 78 12.71 -12.30 -1.24
C LEU A 78 13.17 -13.27 -2.35
N LYS A 79 13.00 -14.57 -2.11
CA LYS A 79 13.39 -15.64 -3.04
C LYS A 79 12.39 -15.84 -4.20
N GLY A 80 11.29 -15.09 -4.19
CA GLY A 80 10.14 -15.30 -5.08
C GLY A 80 8.99 -16.03 -4.39
N PRO A 81 7.83 -16.12 -5.05
CA PRO A 81 6.62 -16.70 -4.49
C PRO A 81 6.73 -18.20 -4.26
N ASP A 82 6.11 -18.70 -3.18
CA ASP A 82 6.07 -20.14 -2.85
C ASP A 82 5.37 -20.97 -3.95
N ASN A 83 4.41 -20.37 -4.67
CA ASN A 83 3.75 -20.97 -5.82
C ASN A 83 3.74 -19.97 -7.00
N SER A 84 4.69 -20.13 -7.91
CA SER A 84 4.85 -19.24 -9.07
C SER A 84 3.67 -19.27 -10.04
N TYR A 85 2.99 -20.41 -10.19
CA TYR A 85 1.81 -20.52 -11.06
C TYR A 85 0.64 -19.71 -10.50
N LEU A 86 0.41 -19.81 -9.18
CA LEU A 86 -0.60 -19.03 -8.49
C LEU A 86 -0.28 -17.53 -8.54
N ALA A 87 0.99 -17.16 -8.28
CA ALA A 87 1.43 -15.77 -8.37
C ALA A 87 1.20 -15.19 -9.77
N GLU A 88 1.49 -15.95 -10.84
CA GLU A 88 1.25 -15.49 -12.21
C GLU A 88 -0.24 -15.29 -12.52
N ALA A 89 -1.11 -16.18 -12.02
CA ALA A 89 -2.56 -15.99 -12.14
C ALA A 89 -3.02 -14.69 -11.45
N TYR A 90 -2.45 -14.36 -10.28
CA TYR A 90 -2.74 -13.10 -9.61
C TYR A 90 -2.13 -11.89 -10.31
N TRP A 91 -0.95 -12.00 -10.94
CA TRP A 91 -0.41 -10.92 -11.77
C TRP A 91 -1.35 -10.58 -12.94
N GLN A 92 -1.91 -11.59 -13.60
CA GLN A 92 -2.93 -11.40 -14.64
C GLN A 92 -4.20 -10.76 -14.09
N TRP A 93 -4.65 -11.20 -12.90
CA TRP A 93 -5.78 -10.59 -12.21
C TRP A 93 -5.54 -9.10 -11.90
N VAL A 94 -4.34 -8.74 -11.42
CA VAL A 94 -3.97 -7.35 -11.12
C VAL A 94 -4.08 -6.47 -12.36
N GLU A 95 -3.50 -6.90 -13.48
CA GLU A 95 -3.57 -6.14 -14.75
C GLU A 95 -5.02 -5.99 -15.22
N GLU A 96 -5.84 -7.04 -15.09
CA GLU A 96 -7.26 -6.98 -15.46
C GLU A 96 -8.04 -5.99 -14.57
N GLN A 97 -7.80 -5.98 -13.25
CA GLN A 97 -8.45 -5.01 -12.36
C GLN A 97 -8.02 -3.57 -12.66
N PHE A 98 -6.77 -3.34 -13.06
CA PHE A 98 -6.29 -2.02 -13.47
C PHE A 98 -7.03 -1.55 -14.73
N ARG A 99 -7.20 -2.44 -15.70
CA ARG A 99 -7.91 -2.20 -16.96
C ARG A 99 -9.40 -1.92 -16.76
N GLN A 100 -10.04 -2.58 -15.79
CA GLN A 100 -11.48 -2.42 -15.52
C GLN A 100 -11.83 -1.14 -14.75
N SER A 101 -10.88 -0.55 -14.04
CA SER A 101 -11.15 0.62 -13.20
C SER A 101 -11.43 1.88 -14.02
N THR A 102 -12.63 2.45 -13.82
CA THR A 102 -13.09 3.70 -14.46
C THR A 102 -13.21 4.87 -13.47
N ALA A 103 -12.85 4.66 -12.20
CA ALA A 103 -12.90 5.71 -11.19
C ALA A 103 -11.86 6.81 -11.47
N PRO A 104 -12.15 8.08 -11.11
CA PRO A 104 -11.20 9.17 -11.29
C PRO A 104 -9.95 8.98 -10.42
N TYR A 105 -10.05 8.26 -9.30
CA TYR A 105 -8.90 7.84 -8.51
C TYR A 105 -8.85 6.32 -8.43
N LEU A 106 -7.66 5.76 -8.66
CA LEU A 106 -7.34 4.36 -8.40
C LEU A 106 -6.21 4.30 -7.37
N ILE A 107 -6.46 3.61 -6.26
CA ILE A 107 -5.49 3.37 -5.19
C ILE A 107 -5.19 1.87 -5.13
N VAL A 108 -3.91 1.53 -5.13
CA VAL A 108 -3.46 0.14 -5.00
C VAL A 108 -2.77 0.01 -3.65
N SER A 109 -3.09 -1.03 -2.89
CA SER A 109 -2.50 -1.26 -1.57
C SER A 109 -1.90 -2.65 -1.47
N GLY A 110 -0.74 -2.76 -0.84
CA GLY A 110 -0.07 -4.02 -0.53
C GLY A 110 0.73 -3.92 0.76
N HIS A 111 1.32 -5.01 1.24
CA HIS A 111 2.14 -4.94 2.44
C HIS A 111 3.53 -4.37 2.15
N PHE A 112 4.23 -4.96 1.17
CA PHE A 112 5.61 -4.61 0.84
C PHE A 112 5.73 -3.31 0.04
N PRO A 113 6.79 -2.50 0.23
CA PRO A 113 7.01 -1.30 -0.55
C PRO A 113 7.48 -1.60 -1.97
N VAL A 114 6.96 -0.86 -2.95
CA VAL A 114 7.64 -0.73 -4.26
C VAL A 114 8.97 -0.01 -4.04
N TYR A 115 8.92 1.17 -3.44
CA TYR A 115 10.08 1.92 -3.01
C TYR A 115 9.98 2.27 -1.53
N SER A 116 11.14 2.21 -0.88
CA SER A 116 11.37 2.65 0.49
C SER A 116 12.87 2.91 0.64
N VAL A 117 13.23 3.85 1.51
CA VAL A 117 14.64 4.11 1.85
C VAL A 117 15.09 3.44 3.14
N ALA A 118 14.20 2.71 3.84
CA ALA A 118 14.40 2.32 5.23
C ALA A 118 15.04 0.93 5.41
N GLU A 119 14.66 0.17 6.43
CA GLU A 119 15.33 -1.07 6.84
C GLU A 119 15.18 -2.23 5.84
N HIS A 120 14.07 -2.32 5.12
CA HIS A 120 13.84 -3.35 4.09
C HIS A 120 14.08 -2.82 2.67
N GLY A 121 13.81 -1.54 2.42
CA GLY A 121 14.07 -0.91 1.13
C GLY A 121 13.13 -1.36 0.00
N PRO A 122 13.52 -1.15 -1.27
CA PRO A 122 12.68 -1.48 -2.42
C PRO A 122 12.45 -2.99 -2.60
N THR A 123 11.20 -3.40 -2.80
CA THR A 123 10.90 -4.80 -3.12
C THR A 123 11.11 -5.05 -4.61
N LYS A 124 12.24 -5.65 -4.98
CA LYS A 124 12.62 -5.89 -6.39
C LYS A 124 11.50 -6.50 -7.25
N CYS A 125 10.79 -7.51 -6.75
CA CYS A 125 9.65 -8.11 -7.44
C CYS A 125 8.56 -7.08 -7.82
N LEU A 126 8.24 -6.15 -6.91
CA LEU A 126 7.26 -5.09 -7.16
C LEU A 126 7.82 -3.97 -8.05
N VAL A 127 9.09 -3.62 -7.91
CA VAL A 127 9.78 -2.67 -8.81
C VAL A 127 9.78 -3.20 -10.26
N ASP A 128 10.04 -4.49 -10.44
CA ASP A 128 10.13 -5.09 -11.77
C ASP A 128 8.74 -5.32 -12.40
N ARG A 129 7.72 -5.68 -11.59
CA ARG A 129 6.42 -6.12 -12.12
C ARG A 129 5.25 -5.20 -11.84
N LEU A 130 5.13 -4.65 -10.63
CA LEU A 130 4.00 -3.81 -10.27
C LEU A 130 4.20 -2.38 -10.76
N ARG A 131 5.38 -1.78 -10.53
CA ARG A 131 5.67 -0.40 -10.91
C ARG A 131 5.36 -0.09 -12.39
N PRO A 132 5.76 -0.89 -13.39
CA PRO A 132 5.39 -0.63 -14.77
C PRO A 132 3.87 -0.56 -14.99
N LEU A 133 3.10 -1.44 -14.34
CA LEU A 133 1.64 -1.43 -14.40
C LEU A 133 1.05 -0.19 -13.73
N LEU A 134 1.62 0.26 -12.60
CA LEU A 134 1.17 1.48 -11.92
C LEU A 134 1.24 2.69 -12.86
N HIS A 135 2.37 2.88 -13.56
CA HIS A 135 2.48 3.96 -14.56
C HIS A 135 1.59 3.73 -15.77
N GLN A 136 1.59 2.52 -16.35
CA GLN A 136 0.81 2.21 -17.57
C GLN A 136 -0.68 2.54 -17.40
N TYR A 137 -1.24 2.22 -16.23
CA TYR A 137 -2.65 2.42 -15.92
C TYR A 137 -2.92 3.70 -15.11
N ARG A 138 -1.92 4.57 -15.00
CA ARG A 138 -1.99 5.88 -14.32
C ARG A 138 -2.56 5.76 -12.90
N VAL A 139 -2.12 4.77 -12.13
CA VAL A 139 -2.58 4.61 -10.74
C VAL A 139 -2.28 5.89 -9.97
N THR A 140 -3.19 6.30 -9.07
CA THR A 140 -3.05 7.57 -8.33
C THR A 140 -1.96 7.45 -7.27
N ALA A 141 -2.02 6.38 -6.49
CA ALA A 141 -1.08 6.14 -5.40
C ALA A 141 -0.97 4.64 -5.10
N TYR A 142 0.22 4.24 -4.68
CA TYR A 142 0.47 2.94 -4.06
C TYR A 142 0.66 3.12 -2.56
N LEU A 143 -0.14 2.42 -1.75
CA LEU A 143 -0.06 2.43 -0.30
C LEU A 143 0.56 1.13 0.20
N CYS A 144 1.50 1.23 1.13
CA CYS A 144 2.13 0.07 1.74
C CYS A 144 2.52 0.31 3.19
N GLY A 145 3.05 -0.73 3.84
CA GLY A 145 3.66 -0.65 5.16
C GLY A 145 5.00 -1.36 5.13
N HIS A 146 5.11 -2.42 5.94
CA HIS A 146 6.31 -3.24 6.13
C HIS A 146 7.46 -2.49 6.79
N ASP A 147 7.98 -1.44 6.16
CA ASP A 147 8.93 -0.55 6.81
C ASP A 147 8.24 0.31 7.88
N HIS A 148 8.77 0.29 9.09
CA HIS A 148 8.18 0.82 10.30
C HIS A 148 8.36 2.34 10.44
N ASN A 149 7.96 3.10 9.43
CA ASN A 149 8.07 4.56 9.38
C ASN A 149 7.03 5.13 8.40
N LEU A 150 7.07 6.45 8.18
CA LEU A 150 6.20 7.14 7.24
C LEU A 150 7.05 7.75 6.12
N GLN A 151 6.72 7.44 4.88
CA GLN A 151 7.47 7.94 3.73
C GLN A 151 6.53 8.34 2.60
N HIS A 152 6.85 9.46 1.94
CA HIS A 152 6.31 9.78 0.63
C HIS A 152 7.48 9.74 -0.36
N LEU A 153 7.37 8.85 -1.33
CA LEU A 153 8.24 8.80 -2.49
C LEU A 153 7.41 9.04 -3.73
N ALA A 154 8.00 9.64 -4.76
CA ALA A 154 7.35 9.76 -6.05
C ALA A 154 8.38 9.71 -7.17
N ASP A 155 7.98 9.16 -8.29
CA ASP A 155 8.78 9.21 -9.50
C ASP A 155 7.92 9.54 -10.73
N ASP A 156 8.63 9.95 -11.79
CA ASP A 156 8.04 10.34 -13.05
C ASP A 156 8.64 9.42 -14.14
N ALA A 157 7.89 8.42 -14.57
CA ALA A 157 8.29 7.53 -15.66
C ALA A 157 7.46 7.82 -16.90
N ASP A 158 8.11 8.04 -18.04
CA ASP A 158 7.46 8.34 -19.32
C ASP A 158 6.44 9.50 -19.25
N GLY A 159 6.73 10.50 -18.39
CA GLY A 159 5.86 11.66 -18.15
C GLY A 159 4.62 11.36 -17.30
N ILE A 160 4.55 10.20 -16.65
CA ILE A 160 3.46 9.79 -15.76
C ILE A 160 3.97 9.82 -14.32
N HIS A 161 3.39 10.71 -13.52
CA HIS A 161 3.64 10.84 -12.09
C HIS A 161 3.06 9.65 -11.32
N MET A 162 3.79 9.15 -10.33
CA MET A 162 3.34 8.09 -9.43
C MET A 162 3.74 8.38 -7.97
N ASP A 163 2.77 8.42 -7.06
CA ASP A 163 2.99 8.59 -5.63
C ASP A 163 3.03 7.23 -4.89
N TYR A 164 4.06 7.03 -4.06
CA TYR A 164 4.22 5.87 -3.18
C TYR A 164 4.20 6.34 -1.72
N PHE A 165 3.29 5.78 -0.92
CA PHE A 165 3.21 6.06 0.51
C PHE A 165 3.50 4.82 1.34
N VAL A 166 4.55 4.90 2.16
CA VAL A 166 4.85 3.92 3.21
C VAL A 166 4.18 4.42 4.49
N VAL A 167 3.33 3.59 5.09
CA VAL A 167 2.51 3.90 6.27
C VAL A 167 2.62 2.79 7.31
N GLY A 168 3.85 2.40 7.68
CA GLY A 168 4.11 1.26 8.58
C GLY A 168 4.29 1.63 10.06
N ALA A 169 4.13 2.91 10.43
CA ALA A 169 4.37 3.42 11.79
C ALA A 169 3.20 3.21 12.77
N GLY A 170 2.40 2.16 12.62
CA GLY A 170 1.20 1.92 13.44
C GLY A 170 1.46 1.28 14.81
N ASN A 171 2.65 0.70 15.02
CA ASN A 171 3.00 0.00 16.26
C ASN A 171 4.48 0.18 16.63
N ILE A 172 5.38 -0.10 15.68
CA ILE A 172 6.82 0.11 15.82
C ILE A 172 7.21 1.30 14.95
N VAL A 173 8.17 2.10 15.41
CA VAL A 173 8.76 3.21 14.64
C VAL A 173 10.26 3.02 14.58
N GLN A 174 10.82 3.04 13.38
CA GLN A 174 12.25 2.90 13.13
C GLN A 174 12.77 4.07 12.30
N ASN A 175 13.87 4.67 12.74
CA ASN A 175 14.55 5.75 12.03
C ASN A 175 15.67 5.20 11.14
N ASN A 176 15.33 4.27 10.24
CA ASN A 176 16.29 3.62 9.36
C ASN A 176 16.27 4.28 7.96
N HIS A 177 17.44 4.45 7.35
CA HIS A 177 17.65 4.96 5.99
C HIS A 177 18.68 4.13 5.20
N ASP A 178 18.85 2.85 5.54
CA ASP A 178 19.92 1.98 5.01
C ASP A 178 19.85 1.81 3.49
N HIS A 179 18.65 1.91 2.90
CA HIS A 179 18.40 1.74 1.46
C HIS A 179 18.16 3.09 0.73
N ALA A 180 18.60 4.22 1.30
CA ALA A 180 18.48 5.52 0.65
C ALA A 180 19.19 5.60 -0.71
N GLY A 181 20.22 4.77 -0.92
CA GLY A 181 20.94 4.64 -2.19
C GLY A 181 20.26 3.75 -3.24
N ASP A 182 19.23 2.99 -2.86
CA ASP A 182 18.61 1.97 -3.71
C ASP A 182 17.32 2.44 -4.41
N VAL A 183 16.88 3.66 -4.11
CA VAL A 183 15.75 4.32 -4.79
C VAL A 183 16.26 5.32 -5.84
N PRO A 184 15.46 5.67 -6.87
CA PRO A 184 15.83 6.70 -7.82
C PRO A 184 16.16 8.04 -7.13
N ALA A 185 17.22 8.72 -7.60
CA ALA A 185 17.65 9.98 -7.01
C ALA A 185 16.52 11.03 -7.04
N GLY A 186 16.28 11.68 -5.91
CA GLY A 186 15.23 12.68 -5.76
C GLY A 186 13.80 12.12 -5.66
N SER A 187 13.62 10.79 -5.62
CA SER A 187 12.30 10.18 -5.45
C SER A 187 11.73 10.38 -4.06
N LEU A 188 12.54 10.32 -3.00
CA LEU A 188 12.12 10.59 -1.63
C LEU A 188 11.69 12.04 -1.47
N LYS A 189 10.40 12.26 -1.18
CA LYS A 189 9.80 13.59 -0.97
C LYS A 189 9.63 13.91 0.51
N TYR A 190 9.37 12.90 1.33
CA TYR A 190 9.22 13.03 2.77
C TYR A 190 9.61 11.73 3.47
N PHE A 191 10.24 11.84 4.64
CA PHE A 191 10.53 10.73 5.54
C PHE A 191 10.26 11.14 6.98
N TRP A 192 9.69 10.24 7.77
CA TRP A 192 9.58 10.37 9.21
C TRP A 192 9.70 9.02 9.91
N GLY A 193 10.67 8.93 10.84
CA GLY A 193 10.88 7.80 11.74
C GLY A 193 11.23 8.33 13.12
N GLY A 194 10.27 8.97 13.80
CA GLY A 194 10.55 9.64 15.07
C GLY A 194 11.06 8.67 16.15
N ALA A 195 12.14 9.04 16.86
CA ALA A 195 12.80 8.15 17.82
C ALA A 195 12.08 7.98 19.17
N ILE A 196 11.12 8.86 19.51
CA ILE A 196 10.42 8.90 20.81
C ILE A 196 8.94 9.28 20.62
N VAL A 197 8.20 8.48 19.85
CA VAL A 197 6.80 8.79 19.49
C VAL A 197 5.99 7.50 19.32
N LEU A 198 4.70 7.56 19.61
CA LEU A 198 3.76 6.42 19.54
C LEU A 198 3.32 6.10 18.08
N GLY A 199 4.06 6.55 17.09
CA GLY A 199 3.75 6.31 15.68
C GLY A 199 2.84 7.35 15.03
N GLY A 200 2.27 6.95 13.89
CA GLY A 200 1.43 7.79 13.04
C GLY A 200 0.74 6.98 11.94
N PHE A 201 -0.12 7.65 11.19
CA PHE A 201 -0.93 7.03 10.14
C PHE A 201 -1.13 7.98 8.95
N GLY A 202 -1.62 7.43 7.83
CA GLY A 202 -2.03 8.18 6.66
C GLY A 202 -3.52 8.50 6.71
N LEU A 203 -3.88 9.74 6.34
CA LEU A 203 -5.25 10.20 6.18
C LEU A 203 -5.47 10.61 4.72
N ILE A 204 -6.46 9.99 4.07
CA ILE A 204 -6.92 10.39 2.73
C ILE A 204 -8.25 11.11 2.87
N GLU A 205 -8.32 12.31 2.31
CA GLU A 205 -9.56 13.07 2.16
C GLU A 205 -9.82 13.24 0.67
N VAL A 206 -11.04 12.95 0.23
CA VAL A 206 -11.39 13.00 -1.20
C VAL A 206 -12.77 13.60 -1.39
N ASN A 207 -12.87 14.51 -2.36
CA ASN A 207 -14.11 15.09 -2.85
C ASN A 207 -14.15 15.02 -4.39
N SER A 208 -15.21 15.56 -5.01
CA SER A 208 -15.39 15.50 -6.47
C SER A 208 -14.32 16.22 -7.30
N THR A 209 -13.46 17.03 -6.68
CA THR A 209 -12.46 17.87 -7.34
C THR A 209 -11.02 17.57 -6.94
N GLN A 210 -10.80 17.03 -5.75
CA GLN A 210 -9.46 16.89 -5.18
C GLN A 210 -9.38 15.69 -4.24
N MET A 211 -8.22 15.04 -4.22
CA MET A 211 -7.80 14.10 -3.19
C MET A 211 -6.56 14.65 -2.49
N THR A 212 -6.49 14.56 -1.17
CA THR A 212 -5.31 14.92 -0.37
C THR A 212 -4.89 13.74 0.48
N PHE A 213 -3.58 13.55 0.60
CA PHE A 213 -2.97 12.59 1.51
C PHE A 213 -2.17 13.34 2.57
N SER A 214 -2.37 12.98 3.85
CA SER A 214 -1.66 13.58 4.98
C SER A 214 -1.06 12.50 5.88
N PHE A 215 0.15 12.73 6.35
CA PHE A 215 0.71 11.98 7.47
C PHE A 215 0.34 12.65 8.79
N ILE A 216 -0.26 11.90 9.70
CA ILE A 216 -0.72 12.37 11.01
C ILE A 216 0.04 11.60 12.09
N GLU A 217 0.70 12.32 12.99
CA GLU A 217 1.32 11.74 14.18
C GLU A 217 0.23 11.37 15.22
N HIS A 218 0.54 10.44 16.14
CA HIS A 218 -0.37 10.09 17.25
C HIS A 218 -0.88 11.30 18.07
N SER A 219 -0.19 12.43 18.03
CA SER A 219 -0.53 13.69 18.71
C SER A 219 -1.58 14.51 17.94
N GLU A 220 -2.12 13.99 16.84
CA GLU A 220 -2.97 14.67 15.85
C GLU A 220 -2.25 15.77 15.05
N LYS A 221 -0.92 15.88 15.19
CA LYS A 221 -0.12 16.79 14.39
C LYS A 221 -0.01 16.28 12.96
N THR A 222 -0.42 17.11 11.99
CA THR A 222 -0.08 16.91 10.58
C THR A 222 1.42 17.09 10.38
N LEU A 223 2.08 16.02 9.98
CA LEU A 223 3.52 15.97 9.73
C LEU A 223 3.85 16.41 8.30
N TYR A 224 3.03 16.00 7.35
CA TYR A 224 3.21 16.24 5.92
C TYR A 224 1.86 16.12 5.20
N GLN A 225 1.68 16.84 4.10
CA GLN A 225 0.49 16.78 3.28
C GLN A 225 0.82 17.02 1.80
N THR A 226 0.14 16.28 0.92
CA THR A 226 0.21 16.48 -0.55
C THR A 226 -1.16 16.34 -1.19
N THR A 227 -1.31 16.88 -2.40
CA THR A 227 -2.50 16.72 -3.24
C THR A 227 -2.24 15.68 -4.31
N LEU A 228 -3.21 14.80 -4.52
CA LEU A 228 -3.23 13.79 -5.56
C LEU A 228 -4.22 14.20 -6.65
N ASN A 229 -3.76 14.16 -7.90
CA ASN A 229 -4.58 14.54 -9.05
C ASN A 229 -5.42 13.35 -9.54
N PRO A 230 -6.63 13.58 -10.07
CA PRO A 230 -7.41 12.51 -10.70
C PRO A 230 -6.70 11.99 -11.95
N ARG A 231 -6.93 10.72 -12.26
CA ARG A 231 -6.48 10.07 -13.49
C ARG A 231 -7.11 10.76 -14.70
N SER A 232 -6.26 11.07 -15.68
CA SER A 232 -6.64 11.62 -16.99
C SER A 232 -7.14 10.53 -17.94
#